data_AF-A0A835GCF1-F1
#
_entry.id   AF-A0A835GCF1-F1
#
_cell.length_a   1.000
_cell.length_b   1.000
_cell.length_c   1.000
_cell.angle_alpha   90.00
_cell.angle_beta   90.00
_cell.angle_gamma   90.00
#
_symmetry.space_group_name_H-M   'P 1'
#
loop_
_entity.id
_entity.type
_entity.pdbx_description
1 polymer ?
#
loop_
_entity_poly.entity_id
_entity_poly.type
_entity_poly.pdbx_seq_one_letter_code
_entity_poly.pdbx_strand_id
1 'polypeptide(L)'
;MGKKTQANVNKNKEKRQARKQEQRRIADGMSSVNSANKLKDLATLCKELLVYRNNELEVEMYIQRVTELDKNVLQWAIDLTERNMKHLYETCAWGWNRDRKVEEMTDEGAWYLIAREKNGTLLAFSHFRFDMDFGDPVLY
;
A
#
# COMPACT_ATOMS: atom_id res chain seq x y z
N MET A 1 -51.90 17.30 -4.63
CA MET A 1 -50.83 16.28 -4.69
C MET A 1 -50.21 16.30 -6.08
N GLY A 2 -49.00 16.83 -6.25
CA GLY A 2 -48.37 17.02 -7.56
C GLY A 2 -47.84 15.71 -8.15
N LYS A 3 -48.32 15.32 -9.34
CA LYS A 3 -47.78 14.17 -10.10
C LYS A 3 -46.34 14.48 -10.50
N LYS A 4 -45.39 13.66 -10.06
CA LYS A 4 -43.99 13.72 -10.51
C LYS A 4 -43.95 13.43 -12.01
N THR A 5 -43.34 14.33 -12.78
CA THR A 5 -43.10 14.18 -14.22
C THR A 5 -42.25 12.94 -14.53
N GLN A 6 -42.52 12.27 -15.65
CA GLN A 6 -41.81 11.06 -16.09
C GLN A 6 -40.28 11.23 -16.12
N ALA A 7 -39.79 12.41 -16.52
CA ALA A 7 -38.37 12.76 -16.49
C ALA A 7 -37.76 12.70 -15.08
N ASN A 8 -38.49 13.14 -14.05
CA ASN A 8 -38.05 13.05 -12.65
C ASN A 8 -38.05 11.61 -12.13
N VAL A 9 -38.93 10.74 -12.65
CA VAL A 9 -38.92 9.32 -12.31
C VAL A 9 -37.71 8.61 -12.92
N ASN A 10 -37.37 8.90 -14.18
CA ASN A 10 -36.20 8.34 -14.86
C ASN A 10 -34.88 8.78 -14.20
N LYS A 11 -34.73 10.08 -13.90
CA LYS A 11 -33.55 10.60 -13.19
C LYS A 11 -33.34 9.94 -11.81
N ASN A 12 -34.43 9.65 -11.09
CA ASN A 12 -34.35 8.93 -9.81
C ASN A 12 -33.97 7.45 -9.97
N LYS A 13 -34.43 6.79 -11.04
CA LYS A 13 -34.03 5.41 -11.36
C LYS A 13 -32.55 5.33 -11.72
N GLU A 14 -32.07 6.22 -12.59
CA GLU A 14 -30.65 6.31 -12.97
C GLU A 14 -29.76 6.57 -11.75
N LYS A 15 -30.11 7.54 -10.90
CA LYS A 15 -29.38 7.82 -9.66
C LYS A 15 -29.33 6.61 -8.72
N ARG A 16 -30.42 5.84 -8.63
CA ARG A 16 -30.47 4.60 -7.82
C ARG A 16 -29.59 3.51 -8.43
N GLN A 17 -29.59 3.36 -9.74
CA GLN A 17 -28.75 2.39 -10.44
C GLN A 17 -27.26 2.73 -10.31
N ALA A 18 -26.88 3.99 -10.50
CA ALA A 18 -25.51 4.47 -10.32
C ALA A 18 -25.00 4.21 -8.90
N ARG A 19 -25.81 4.51 -7.87
CA ARG A 19 -25.48 4.17 -6.47
C ARG A 19 -25.27 2.68 -6.24
N LYS A 20 -26.09 1.83 -6.86
CA LYS A 20 -25.97 0.37 -6.72
C LYS A 20 -24.71 -0.17 -7.41
N GLN A 21 -24.35 0.41 -8.57
CA GLN A 21 -23.10 0.07 -9.26
C GLN A 21 -21.90 0.47 -8.42
N GLU A 22 -21.92 1.68 -7.85
CA GLU A 22 -20.84 2.17 -6.99
C GLU A 22 -20.67 1.30 -5.73
N GLN A 23 -21.76 0.94 -5.06
CA GLN A 23 -21.71 0.04 -3.91
C GLN A 23 -21.13 -1.34 -4.26
N ARG A 24 -21.42 -1.84 -5.47
CA ARG A 24 -20.84 -3.11 -5.94
C ARG A 24 -19.35 -2.96 -6.21
N ARG A 25 -18.94 -1.89 -6.89
CA ARG A 25 -17.52 -1.59 -7.15
C ARG A 25 -16.71 -1.56 -5.86
N ILE A 26 -17.18 -0.84 -4.85
CA ILE A 26 -16.53 -0.77 -3.54
C ILE A 26 -16.50 -2.14 -2.86
N ALA A 27 -17.59 -2.91 -2.92
CA ALA A 27 -17.64 -4.24 -2.32
C ALA A 27 -16.66 -5.22 -2.99
N ASP A 28 -16.56 -5.19 -4.33
CA ASP A 28 -15.63 -6.02 -5.10
C ASP A 28 -14.17 -5.62 -4.81
N GLY A 29 -13.89 -4.32 -4.71
CA GLY A 29 -12.59 -3.80 -4.28
C GLY A 29 -12.22 -4.26 -2.88
N MET A 30 -13.13 -4.09 -1.91
CA MET A 30 -12.92 -4.53 -0.53
C MET A 30 -12.68 -6.04 -0.43
N SER A 31 -13.39 -6.84 -1.25
CA SER A 31 -13.16 -8.28 -1.35
C SER A 31 -11.74 -8.60 -1.83
N SER A 32 -11.22 -7.84 -2.80
CA SER A 32 -9.87 -8.01 -3.34
C SER A 32 -8.81 -7.65 -2.30
N VAL A 33 -8.95 -6.49 -1.64
CA VAL A 33 -8.07 -6.04 -0.54
C VAL A 33 -8.06 -7.05 0.61
N ASN A 34 -9.23 -7.51 1.04
CA ASN A 34 -9.33 -8.53 2.10
C ASN A 34 -8.66 -9.86 1.72
N SER A 35 -8.70 -10.22 0.43
CA SER A 35 -8.05 -11.44 -0.05
C SER A 35 -6.53 -11.28 -0.05
N ALA A 36 -6.02 -10.12 -0.51
CA ALA A 36 -4.60 -9.80 -0.47
C ALA A 36 -4.06 -9.75 0.97
N ASN A 37 -4.78 -9.09 1.88
CA ASN A 37 -4.43 -9.01 3.30
C ASN A 37 -4.55 -10.34 4.07
N LYS A 38 -5.02 -11.43 3.45
CA LYS A 38 -4.98 -12.79 4.02
C LYS A 38 -3.76 -13.59 3.56
N LEU A 39 -3.00 -13.10 2.58
CA LEU A 39 -1.79 -13.75 2.12
C LEU A 39 -0.77 -13.79 3.26
N LYS A 40 -0.17 -14.97 3.46
CA LYS A 40 0.92 -15.17 4.43
C LYS A 40 2.29 -14.98 3.79
N ASP A 41 2.42 -15.40 2.53
CA ASP A 41 3.67 -15.35 1.79
C ASP A 41 3.43 -14.80 0.38
N LEU A 42 3.70 -13.50 0.20
CA LEU A 42 3.58 -12.82 -1.08
C LEU A 42 4.71 -13.20 -2.05
N ALA A 43 5.87 -13.60 -1.53
CA ALA A 43 7.05 -13.93 -2.35
C ALA A 43 6.78 -15.11 -3.29
N THR A 44 5.88 -16.02 -2.91
CA THR A 44 5.46 -17.15 -3.76
C THR A 44 4.88 -16.73 -5.11
N LEU A 45 4.27 -15.54 -5.20
CA LEU A 45 3.63 -15.05 -6.43
C LEU A 45 4.62 -14.38 -7.39
N CYS A 46 5.80 -13.98 -6.92
CA CYS A 46 6.75 -13.16 -7.67
C CYS A 46 8.21 -13.59 -7.47
N LYS A 47 8.46 -14.86 -7.09
CA LYS A 47 9.79 -15.36 -6.71
C LYS A 47 10.89 -15.05 -7.72
N GLU A 48 10.60 -15.15 -9.01
CA GLU A 48 11.57 -14.87 -10.08
C GLU A 48 11.95 -13.38 -10.18
N LEU A 49 11.08 -12.48 -9.69
CA LEU A 49 11.30 -11.04 -9.67
C LEU A 49 12.06 -10.57 -8.41
N LEU A 50 12.29 -11.48 -7.45
CA LEU A 50 13.00 -11.18 -6.20
C LEU A 50 14.52 -11.27 -6.32
N VAL A 51 15.05 -11.38 -7.52
CA VAL A 51 16.49 -11.30 -7.80
C VAL A 51 16.70 -10.32 -8.92
N TYR A 52 17.53 -9.29 -8.67
CA TYR A 52 18.02 -8.40 -9.71
C TYR A 52 19.51 -8.66 -9.91
N ARG A 53 19.94 -8.84 -11.15
CA ARG A 53 21.36 -9.00 -11.48
C ARG A 53 21.71 -8.29 -12.76
N ASN A 54 22.75 -7.47 -12.71
CA ASN A 54 23.45 -6.95 -13.88
C ASN A 54 24.97 -7.20 -13.72
N ASN A 55 25.80 -6.61 -14.59
CA ASN A 55 27.26 -6.83 -14.56
C ASN A 55 27.96 -6.23 -13.32
N GLU A 56 27.32 -5.28 -12.63
CA GLU A 56 27.91 -4.48 -11.55
C GLU A 56 27.28 -4.80 -10.19
N LEU A 57 26.06 -5.33 -10.18
CA LEU A 57 25.24 -5.48 -8.98
C LEU A 57 24.40 -6.75 -9.04
N GLU A 58 24.41 -7.48 -7.93
CA GLU A 58 23.48 -8.57 -7.65
C GLU A 58 22.75 -8.29 -6.34
N VAL A 59 21.42 -8.23 -6.41
CA VAL A 59 20.53 -7.94 -5.29
C VAL A 59 19.58 -9.10 -5.11
N GLU A 60 19.52 -9.58 -3.87
CA GLU A 60 18.47 -10.49 -3.41
C GLU A 60 17.41 -9.68 -2.69
N MET A 61 16.15 -9.95 -3.00
CA MET A 61 15.01 -9.31 -2.38
C MET A 61 14.17 -10.31 -1.62
N TYR A 62 13.50 -9.85 -0.57
CA TYR A 62 12.51 -10.63 0.16
C TYR A 62 11.34 -9.74 0.58
N ILE A 63 10.17 -10.37 0.75
CA ILE A 63 8.94 -9.68 1.15
C ILE A 63 8.49 -10.26 2.48
N GLN A 64 8.20 -9.39 3.45
CA GLN A 64 7.63 -9.78 4.74
C GLN A 64 6.61 -8.76 5.23
N ARG A 65 5.68 -9.22 6.07
CA ARG A 65 4.84 -8.33 6.88
C ARG A 65 5.68 -7.65 7.93
N VAL A 66 5.30 -6.44 8.33
CA VAL A 66 5.97 -5.73 9.44
C VAL A 66 5.97 -6.54 10.73
N THR A 67 4.93 -7.33 10.98
CA THR A 67 4.78 -8.19 12.16
C THR A 67 5.81 -9.33 12.22
N GLU A 68 6.42 -9.67 11.09
CA GLU A 68 7.42 -10.75 10.95
C GLU A 68 8.81 -10.21 10.60
N LEU A 69 8.93 -8.90 10.34
CA LEU A 69 10.17 -8.26 9.95
C LEU A 69 11.11 -8.11 11.14
N ASP A 70 12.40 -8.36 10.91
CA ASP A 70 13.43 -8.13 11.93
C ASP A 70 13.42 -6.65 12.38
N LYS A 71 13.46 -6.43 13.69
CA LYS A 71 13.36 -5.09 14.28
C LYS A 71 14.49 -4.15 13.85
N ASN A 72 15.69 -4.68 13.61
CA ASN A 72 16.82 -3.88 13.13
C ASN A 72 16.62 -3.48 11.66
N VAL A 73 16.03 -4.35 10.85
CA VAL A 73 15.68 -4.02 9.46
C VAL A 73 14.60 -2.94 9.41
N LEU A 74 13.56 -3.05 10.26
CA LEU A 74 12.53 -2.03 10.37
C LEU A 74 13.10 -0.68 10.83
N GLN A 75 13.95 -0.70 11.85
CA GLN A 75 14.61 0.52 12.33
C GLN A 75 15.50 1.15 11.25
N TRP A 76 16.25 0.33 10.51
CA TRP A 76 17.05 0.78 9.36
C TRP A 76 16.18 1.46 8.29
N ALA A 77 14.99 0.91 7.98
CA ALA A 77 14.07 1.49 7.00
C ALA A 77 13.51 2.84 7.46
N ILE A 78 13.13 2.95 8.74
CA ILE A 78 12.68 4.21 9.37
C ILE A 78 13.79 5.26 9.30
N ASP A 79 15.01 4.91 9.69
CA ASP A 79 16.14 5.83 9.71
C ASP A 79 16.57 6.23 8.29
N LEU A 80 16.48 5.32 7.31
CA LEU A 80 16.70 5.64 5.90
C LEU A 80 15.63 6.62 5.39
N THR A 81 14.37 6.42 5.75
CA THR A 81 13.28 7.35 5.41
C THR A 81 13.53 8.73 5.98
N GLU A 82 13.86 8.82 7.27
CA GLU A 82 14.13 10.11 7.91
C GLU A 82 15.30 10.83 7.24
N ARG A 83 16.43 10.13 7.01
CA ARG A 83 17.60 10.73 6.35
C ARG A 83 17.28 11.27 4.96
N ASN A 84 16.47 10.57 4.18
CA ASN A 84 16.19 10.94 2.80
C ASN A 84 15.05 11.95 2.66
N MET A 85 14.03 11.87 3.52
CA MET A 85 12.76 12.56 3.31
C MET A 85 12.50 13.71 4.27
N LYS A 86 13.14 13.75 5.45
CA LYS A 86 12.85 14.76 6.49
C LYS A 86 12.91 16.19 5.96
N HIS A 87 13.99 16.53 5.26
CA HIS A 87 14.15 17.88 4.71
C HIS A 87 13.05 18.24 3.69
N LEU A 88 12.64 17.29 2.85
CA LEU A 88 11.56 17.49 1.88
C LEU A 88 10.20 17.69 2.57
N TYR A 89 9.95 16.95 3.64
CA TYR A 89 8.74 17.09 4.45
C TYR A 89 8.70 18.42 5.21
N GLU A 90 9.81 18.84 5.81
CA GLU A 90 9.93 20.12 6.52
C GLU A 90 9.74 21.34 5.61
N THR A 91 10.05 21.22 4.32
CA THR A 91 9.94 22.30 3.34
C THR A 91 8.59 22.35 2.61
N CYS A 92 7.72 21.34 2.81
CA CYS A 92 6.37 21.32 2.25
C CYS A 92 5.30 21.55 3.33
N ALA A 93 4.05 21.73 2.90
CA ALA A 93 2.92 22.05 3.80
C ALA A 93 2.61 20.96 4.84
N TRP A 94 3.12 19.74 4.67
CA TRP A 94 2.86 18.62 5.57
C TRP A 94 3.73 18.64 6.83
N GLY A 95 4.96 19.18 6.74
CA GLY A 95 5.95 19.09 7.81
C GLY A 95 6.47 17.66 8.05
N TRP A 96 7.48 17.53 8.91
CA TRP A 96 7.99 16.24 9.38
C TRP A 96 7.50 15.94 10.79
N ASN A 97 6.89 14.77 10.98
CA ASN A 97 6.57 14.23 12.29
C ASN A 97 7.05 12.77 12.34
N ARG A 98 8.12 12.54 13.10
CA ARG A 98 8.75 11.21 13.19
C ARG A 98 7.79 10.18 13.78
N ASP A 99 7.10 10.51 14.87
CA ASP A 99 6.21 9.56 15.55
C ASP A 99 5.06 9.10 14.65
N ARG A 100 4.45 10.03 13.90
CA ARG A 100 3.42 9.69 12.89
C ARG A 100 3.97 8.83 11.77
N LYS A 101 5.20 9.09 11.32
CA LYS A 101 5.82 8.30 10.24
C LYS A 101 6.18 6.90 10.74
N VAL A 102 6.64 6.77 11.97
CA VAL A 102 6.86 5.47 12.62
C VAL A 102 5.54 4.73 12.77
N GLU A 103 4.48 5.38 13.25
CA GLU A 103 3.14 4.79 13.35
C GLU A 103 2.68 4.24 11.99
N GLU A 104 2.77 5.04 10.92
CA GLU A 104 2.47 4.61 9.55
C GLU A 104 3.30 3.40 9.11
N MET A 105 4.61 3.44 9.33
CA MET A 105 5.54 2.37 8.94
C MET A 105 5.41 1.10 9.79
N THR A 106 4.73 1.18 10.94
CA THR A 106 4.51 0.05 11.87
C THR A 106 3.07 -0.47 11.84
N ASP A 107 2.23 0.06 10.96
CA ASP A 107 0.85 -0.38 10.78
C ASP A 107 0.77 -1.90 10.52
N GLU A 108 -0.14 -2.61 11.19
CA GLU A 108 -0.20 -4.08 11.12
C GLU A 108 -0.46 -4.62 9.70
N GLY A 109 -1.04 -3.79 8.81
CA GLY A 109 -1.25 -4.11 7.40
C GLY A 109 -0.01 -3.92 6.52
N ALA A 110 1.08 -3.37 7.06
CA ALA A 110 2.29 -3.03 6.31
C ALA A 110 3.07 -4.26 5.84
N TRP A 111 3.46 -4.19 4.57
CA TRP A 111 4.40 -5.08 3.93
C TRP A 111 5.68 -4.34 3.57
N TYR A 112 6.78 -5.07 3.61
CA TYR A 112 8.10 -4.59 3.27
C TYR A 112 8.71 -5.49 2.21
N LEU A 113 9.05 -4.91 1.06
CA LEU A 113 10.00 -5.48 0.11
C LEU A 113 11.38 -4.93 0.47
N ILE A 114 12.29 -5.80 0.88
CA ILE A 114 13.67 -5.44 1.26
C ILE A 114 14.62 -5.94 0.20
N ALA A 115 15.56 -5.09 -0.21
CA ALA A 115 16.66 -5.41 -1.10
C ALA A 115 17.98 -5.47 -0.31
N ARG A 116 18.75 -6.54 -0.51
CA ARG A 116 20.04 -6.75 0.14
C ARG A 116 21.07 -7.38 -0.80
N GLU A 117 22.34 -7.16 -0.47
CA GLU A 117 23.45 -7.94 -1.04
C GLU A 117 23.51 -9.35 -0.43
N LYS A 118 24.25 -10.25 -1.09
CA LYS A 118 24.52 -11.61 -0.58
C LYS A 118 25.18 -11.65 0.80
N ASN A 119 25.96 -10.63 1.14
CA ASN A 119 26.60 -10.51 2.45
C ASN A 119 25.62 -10.04 3.57
N GLY A 120 24.37 -9.73 3.22
CA GLY A 120 23.35 -9.24 4.14
C GLY A 120 23.21 -7.71 4.22
N THR A 121 24.04 -6.95 3.51
CA THR A 121 23.98 -5.47 3.49
C THR A 121 22.65 -5.02 2.91
N LEU A 122 21.90 -4.23 3.68
CA LEU A 122 20.62 -3.66 3.26
C LEU A 122 20.86 -2.50 2.28
N LEU A 123 20.20 -2.55 1.12
CA LEU A 123 20.39 -1.60 0.03
C LEU A 123 19.20 -0.65 -0.14
N ALA A 124 17.99 -1.20 -0.15
CA ALA A 124 16.77 -0.44 -0.37
C ALA A 124 15.56 -1.15 0.25
N PHE A 125 14.45 -0.43 0.38
CA PHE A 125 13.16 -1.04 0.69
C PHE A 125 12.03 -0.33 -0.03
N SER A 126 10.89 -1.02 -0.10
CA SER A 126 9.58 -0.43 -0.35
C SER A 126 8.63 -0.89 0.75
N HIS A 127 8.00 0.10 1.39
CA HIS A 127 6.88 -0.10 2.32
C HIS A 127 5.58 0.06 1.53
N PHE A 128 4.64 -0.87 1.67
CA PHE A 128 3.35 -0.78 0.99
C PHE A 128 2.23 -1.50 1.76
N ARG A 129 0.98 -1.19 1.42
CA ARG A 129 -0.24 -1.84 1.94
C ARG A 129 -1.23 -2.15 0.83
N PHE A 130 -2.04 -3.19 1.04
CA PHE A 130 -3.26 -3.37 0.25
C PHE A 130 -4.40 -2.66 0.98
N ASP A 131 -4.95 -1.61 0.38
CA ASP A 131 -5.98 -0.79 1.03
C ASP A 131 -7.04 -0.31 0.03
N MET A 132 -8.12 0.28 0.54
CA MET A 132 -9.12 0.98 -0.26
C MET A 132 -8.85 2.49 -0.18
N ASP A 133 -8.60 3.13 -1.33
CA ASP A 133 -8.46 4.58 -1.42
C ASP A 133 -9.45 5.17 -2.42
N PHE A 134 -10.17 6.22 -2.02
CA PHE A 134 -11.26 6.85 -2.78
C PHE A 134 -12.27 5.89 -3.45
N GLY A 135 -12.50 4.72 -2.85
CA GLY A 135 -13.44 3.70 -3.34
C GLY A 135 -12.83 2.69 -4.32
N ASP A 136 -11.53 2.77 -4.57
CA ASP A 136 -10.77 1.84 -5.41
C ASP A 136 -9.76 1.03 -4.58
N PRO A 137 -9.56 -0.26 -4.88
CA PRO A 137 -8.51 -1.06 -4.25
C PRO A 137 -7.14 -0.62 -4.78
N VAL A 138 -6.21 -0.31 -3.88
CA VAL A 138 -4.88 0.20 -4.22
C VAL A 138 -3.77 -0.59 -3.53
N LEU A 139 -2.59 -0.53 -4.15
CA LEU A 139 -1.33 -0.77 -3.47
C LEU A 139 -0.80 0.60 -3.04
N TYR A 140 -0.94 0.91 -1.75
CA TYR A 140 -0.57 2.20 -1.16
C TYR A 140 0.88 2.20 -0.69
#